data_AF-A0A2V7PMQ8-F1
#
_entry.id   AF-A0A2V7PMQ8-F1
#
_cell.length_a   1.000
_cell.length_b   1.000
_cell.length_c   1.000
_cell.angle_alpha   90.00
_cell.angle_beta   90.00
_cell.angle_gamma   90.00
#
_symmetry.space_group_name_H-M   'P 1'
#
loop_
_entity.id
_entity.type
_entity.pdbx_description
1 polymer ?
#
loop_
_entity_poly.entity_id
_entity_poly.type
_entity_poly.pdbx_seq_one_letter_code
_entity_poly.pdbx_strand_id
1 'polypeptide(L)'
;MLPLLLLLQTTAPPRLTEFLQQSIGFDSVQLAAVERGEPVVKVLEARDRRDVAVFGIITVTMTRDAWASAARNFPAALRTPHRTQLGIFSNPANEGDVAAVTITSRDVGEMRDCKPGDCVVKLPATDMRRIHDQMNWSAPAADLQAQLSAYARRRLVQYVTDYRTRGDSAMAIYDGPGGRPPRSCFGRKTSFPISGRFSV
;
A
#
# COMPACT_ATOMS: atom_id res chain seq x y z
N MET A 1 -4.61 -55.56 -8.32
CA MET A 1 -4.15 -54.25 -7.82
C MET A 1 -4.95 -53.17 -8.55
N LEU A 2 -5.81 -52.44 -7.85
CA LEU A 2 -6.72 -51.43 -8.40
C LEU A 2 -6.06 -50.04 -8.24
N PRO A 3 -5.92 -49.20 -9.27
CA PRO A 3 -5.41 -47.85 -9.07
C PRO A 3 -6.54 -46.94 -8.60
N LEU A 4 -6.34 -46.34 -7.43
CA LEU A 4 -7.19 -45.33 -6.82
C LEU A 4 -6.96 -43.99 -7.55
N LEU A 5 -7.88 -43.60 -8.44
CA LEU A 5 -7.88 -42.26 -9.03
C LEU A 5 -8.39 -41.25 -7.98
N LEU A 6 -7.49 -40.45 -7.41
CA LEU A 6 -7.86 -39.26 -6.64
C LEU A 6 -8.44 -38.20 -7.61
N LEU A 7 -9.76 -38.04 -7.61
CA LEU A 7 -10.41 -36.88 -8.22
C LEU A 7 -10.16 -35.67 -7.31
N LEU A 8 -9.28 -34.75 -7.73
CA LEU A 8 -9.32 -33.39 -7.19
C LEU A 8 -10.65 -32.77 -7.59
N GLN A 9 -11.60 -32.71 -6.65
CA GLN A 9 -12.84 -31.97 -6.85
C GLN A 9 -12.52 -30.48 -6.78
N THR A 10 -12.35 -29.84 -7.94
CA THR A 10 -12.44 -28.39 -8.07
C THR A 10 -13.90 -28.00 -7.80
N THR A 11 -14.22 -27.64 -6.56
CA THR A 11 -15.53 -27.07 -6.22
C THR A 11 -15.73 -25.79 -7.02
N ALA A 12 -16.75 -25.75 -7.86
CA ALA A 12 -17.16 -24.53 -8.54
C ALA A 12 -17.41 -23.43 -7.49
N PRO A 13 -16.99 -22.18 -7.73
CA PRO A 13 -17.20 -21.12 -6.76
C PRO A 13 -18.72 -20.94 -6.51
N PRO A 14 -19.12 -20.64 -5.26
CA PRO A 14 -20.52 -20.40 -4.92
C PRO A 14 -21.11 -19.31 -5.82
N ARG A 15 -22.43 -19.38 -6.09
CA ARG A 15 -23.10 -18.29 -6.79
C ARG A 15 -22.95 -17.03 -5.94
N LEU A 16 -22.76 -15.87 -6.58
CA LEU A 16 -22.45 -14.61 -5.88
C LEU A 16 -23.41 -14.34 -4.71
N THR A 17 -24.70 -14.56 -4.91
CA THR A 17 -25.73 -14.39 -3.88
C THR A 17 -25.52 -15.32 -2.67
N GLU A 18 -25.21 -16.59 -2.90
CA GLU A 18 -24.93 -17.56 -1.83
C GLU A 18 -23.69 -17.15 -1.03
N PHE A 19 -22.64 -16.69 -1.70
CA PHE A 19 -21.44 -16.17 -1.04
C PHE A 19 -21.77 -14.94 -0.17
N LEU A 20 -22.50 -13.97 -0.72
CA LEU A 20 -22.88 -12.76 0.01
C LEU A 20 -23.74 -13.08 1.23
N GLN A 21 -24.69 -14.00 1.12
CA GLN A 21 -25.54 -14.39 2.25
C GLN A 21 -24.82 -15.24 3.28
N GLN A 22 -24.15 -16.31 2.85
CA GLN A 22 -23.65 -17.34 3.76
C GLN A 22 -22.26 -17.01 4.32
N SER A 23 -21.39 -16.38 3.52
CA SER A 23 -20.01 -16.08 3.93
C SER A 23 -19.85 -14.67 4.47
N ILE A 24 -20.52 -13.70 3.86
CA ILE A 24 -20.45 -12.29 4.26
C ILE A 24 -21.59 -11.90 5.21
N GLY A 25 -22.71 -12.63 5.19
CA GLY A 25 -23.85 -12.40 6.07
C GLY A 25 -24.77 -11.27 5.59
N PHE A 26 -24.86 -10.98 4.30
CA PHE A 26 -25.75 -9.93 3.80
C PHE A 26 -27.23 -10.28 4.05
N ASP A 27 -27.98 -9.32 4.57
CA ASP A 27 -29.43 -9.42 4.66
C ASP A 27 -30.12 -9.10 3.31
N SER A 28 -31.45 -9.23 3.27
CA SER A 28 -32.23 -8.98 2.06
C SER A 28 -32.17 -7.52 1.58
N VAL A 29 -32.03 -6.55 2.49
CA VAL A 29 -31.92 -5.13 2.14
C VAL A 29 -30.57 -4.84 1.48
N GLN A 30 -29.50 -5.42 2.03
CA GLN A 30 -28.15 -5.33 1.49
C GLN A 30 -28.04 -5.99 0.12
N LEU A 31 -28.67 -7.16 -0.07
CA LEU A 31 -28.72 -7.81 -1.37
C LEU A 31 -29.48 -6.97 -2.40
N ALA A 32 -30.65 -6.46 -2.05
CA ALA A 32 -31.45 -5.62 -2.95
C ALA A 32 -30.68 -4.33 -3.35
N ALA A 33 -29.86 -3.78 -2.45
CA ALA A 33 -28.99 -2.65 -2.76
C ALA A 33 -27.94 -3.03 -3.82
N VAL A 34 -27.29 -4.19 -3.69
CA VAL A 34 -26.35 -4.69 -4.70
C VAL A 34 -27.05 -4.90 -6.05
N GLU A 35 -28.27 -5.42 -6.07
CA GLU A 35 -29.06 -5.63 -7.29
C GLU A 35 -29.44 -4.31 -7.98
N ARG A 36 -29.70 -3.24 -7.21
CA ARG A 36 -29.89 -1.87 -7.73
C ARG A 36 -28.59 -1.20 -8.16
N GLY A 37 -27.45 -1.86 -7.92
CA GLY A 37 -26.12 -1.36 -8.22
C GLY A 37 -25.57 -0.34 -7.24
N GLU A 38 -26.14 -0.28 -6.04
CA GLU A 38 -25.67 0.58 -4.96
C GLU A 38 -24.42 -0.03 -4.29
N PRO A 39 -23.46 0.79 -3.87
CA PRO A 39 -22.30 0.32 -3.11
C PRO A 39 -22.74 -0.15 -1.72
N VAL A 40 -22.31 -1.35 -1.30
CA VAL A 40 -22.59 -1.89 0.04
C VAL A 40 -21.27 -2.20 0.74
N VAL A 41 -21.16 -1.77 2.00
CA VAL A 41 -20.01 -2.03 2.87
C VAL A 41 -20.51 -2.68 4.16
N LYS A 42 -19.81 -3.73 4.61
CA LYS A 42 -20.09 -4.43 5.85
C LYS A 42 -18.80 -4.67 6.63
N VAL A 43 -18.81 -4.30 7.91
CA VAL A 43 -17.76 -4.71 8.85
C VAL A 43 -18.02 -6.15 9.23
N LEU A 44 -17.00 -6.99 9.10
CA LEU A 44 -17.04 -8.40 9.46
C LEU A 44 -16.40 -8.59 10.83
N GLU A 45 -16.87 -9.59 11.56
CA GLU A 45 -16.21 -10.04 12.78
C GLU A 45 -14.81 -10.56 12.47
N ALA A 46 -13.80 -9.91 13.04
CA ALA A 46 -12.42 -10.36 12.97
C ALA A 46 -12.10 -11.29 14.14
N ARG A 47 -11.25 -12.29 13.92
CA ARG A 47 -10.86 -13.24 14.98
C ARG A 47 -10.09 -12.58 16.11
N ASP A 48 -9.24 -11.60 15.78
CA ASP A 48 -8.52 -10.77 16.74
C ASP A 48 -9.25 -9.43 16.88
N ARG A 49 -9.50 -8.99 18.11
CA ARG A 49 -10.17 -7.71 18.41
C ARG A 49 -9.36 -6.48 17.98
N ARG A 50 -8.09 -6.65 17.63
CA ARG A 50 -7.20 -5.61 17.08
C ARG A 50 -7.29 -5.51 15.56
N ASP A 51 -7.92 -6.48 14.91
CA ASP A 51 -8.11 -6.49 13.46
C ASP A 51 -9.48 -5.91 13.12
N VAL A 52 -9.56 -5.24 11.97
CA VAL A 52 -10.82 -4.76 11.40
C VAL A 52 -10.96 -5.40 10.03
N ALA A 53 -11.97 -6.26 9.88
CA ALA A 53 -12.30 -6.86 8.59
C ALA A 53 -13.48 -6.10 7.97
N VAL A 54 -13.33 -5.69 6.71
CA VAL A 54 -14.38 -4.96 5.97
C VAL A 54 -14.54 -5.60 4.61
N PHE A 55 -15.79 -5.92 4.27
CA PHE A 55 -16.19 -6.34 2.94
C PHE A 55 -16.93 -5.19 2.24
N GLY A 56 -16.58 -4.93 0.99
CA GLY A 56 -17.25 -3.94 0.15
C GLY A 56 -17.54 -4.52 -1.23
N ILE A 57 -18.71 -4.22 -1.77
CA ILE A 57 -19.12 -4.61 -3.12
C ILE A 57 -19.73 -3.41 -3.84
N ILE A 58 -19.37 -3.28 -5.11
CA ILE A 58 -19.95 -2.32 -6.05
C ILE A 58 -20.24 -3.06 -7.35
N THR A 59 -21.29 -2.64 -8.05
CA THR A 59 -21.52 -3.10 -9.43
C THR A 59 -20.97 -2.06 -10.40
N VAL A 60 -20.38 -2.53 -11.49
CA VAL A 60 -19.88 -1.67 -12.55
C VAL A 60 -20.45 -2.12 -13.89
N THR A 61 -20.94 -1.17 -14.69
CA THR A 61 -21.50 -1.44 -16.01
C THR A 61 -20.38 -1.61 -17.04
N MET A 62 -19.70 -2.75 -17.00
CA MET A 62 -18.65 -3.12 -17.97
C MET A 62 -18.50 -4.64 -18.10
N THR A 63 -17.91 -5.10 -19.19
CA THR A 63 -17.62 -6.54 -19.36
C THR A 63 -16.51 -6.98 -18.40
N ARG A 64 -16.52 -8.27 -18.03
CA ARG A 64 -15.49 -8.83 -17.13
C ARG A 64 -14.08 -8.67 -17.71
N ASP A 65 -13.92 -8.86 -19.02
CA ASP A 65 -12.63 -8.71 -19.70
C ASP A 65 -12.17 -7.25 -19.74
N ALA A 66 -13.09 -6.30 -19.98
CA ALA A 66 -12.76 -4.89 -19.90
C ALA A 66 -12.32 -4.49 -18.49
N TRP A 67 -13.05 -4.94 -17.46
CA TRP A 67 -12.65 -4.73 -16.06
C TRP A 67 -11.29 -5.36 -15.76
N ALA A 68 -11.08 -6.62 -16.14
CA ALA A 68 -9.85 -7.34 -15.83
C ALA A 68 -8.64 -6.72 -16.56
N SER A 69 -8.82 -6.25 -17.79
CA SER A 69 -7.80 -5.51 -18.53
C SER A 69 -7.46 -4.19 -17.85
N ALA A 70 -8.48 -3.40 -17.48
CA ALA A 70 -8.30 -2.13 -16.78
C ALA A 70 -7.61 -2.32 -15.42
N ALA A 71 -8.02 -3.32 -14.64
CA ALA A 71 -7.44 -3.64 -13.33
C ALA A 71 -5.97 -4.08 -13.41
N ARG A 72 -5.57 -4.74 -14.50
CA ARG A 72 -4.17 -5.12 -14.74
C ARG A 72 -3.30 -3.93 -15.18
N ASN A 73 -3.90 -2.90 -15.77
CA ASN A 73 -3.21 -1.64 -16.05
C ASN A 73 -3.12 -0.77 -14.79
N PHE A 74 -2.36 -1.25 -13.80
CA PHE A 74 -2.22 -0.63 -12.48
C PHE A 74 -1.90 0.87 -12.52
N PRO A 75 -1.00 1.38 -13.39
CA PRO A 75 -0.70 2.81 -13.40
C PRO A 75 -1.88 3.67 -13.81
N ALA A 76 -2.67 3.22 -14.79
CA ALA A 76 -3.89 3.93 -15.18
C ALA A 76 -4.98 3.78 -14.11
N ALA A 77 -5.15 2.58 -13.56
CA ALA A 77 -6.22 2.26 -12.59
C ALA A 77 -6.09 3.02 -11.26
N LEU A 78 -4.89 3.40 -10.86
CA LEU A 78 -4.61 4.04 -9.57
C LEU A 78 -4.41 5.56 -9.64
N ARG A 79 -4.40 6.13 -10.85
CA ARG A 79 -4.38 7.59 -11.03
C ARG A 79 -5.71 8.18 -10.56
N THR A 80 -5.63 9.17 -9.69
CA THR A 80 -6.78 9.94 -9.22
C THR A 80 -6.38 11.41 -9.19
N PRO A 81 -7.33 12.37 -9.16
CA PRO A 81 -7.00 13.79 -9.03
C PRO A 81 -6.08 14.11 -7.84
N HIS A 82 -6.11 13.27 -6.79
CA HIS A 82 -5.31 13.43 -5.58
C HIS A 82 -4.11 12.47 -5.49
N ARG A 83 -3.87 11.64 -6.52
CA ARG A 83 -2.67 10.80 -6.66
C ARG A 83 -1.96 11.18 -7.95
N THR A 84 -1.14 12.21 -7.84
CA THR A 84 -0.47 12.88 -8.96
C THR A 84 0.75 12.09 -9.46
N GLN A 85 1.36 11.25 -8.62
CA GLN A 85 2.51 10.43 -9.00
C GLN A 85 2.31 8.97 -8.60
N LEU A 86 2.59 8.08 -9.56
CA LEU A 86 2.59 6.63 -9.36
C LEU A 86 3.54 5.99 -10.36
N GLY A 87 4.34 5.03 -9.87
CA GLY A 87 5.25 4.23 -10.67
C GLY A 87 5.23 2.76 -10.25
N ILE A 88 5.73 1.89 -11.12
CA ILE A 88 6.00 0.49 -10.82
C ILE A 88 7.51 0.32 -10.88
N PHE A 89 8.10 -0.23 -9.81
CA PHE A 89 9.52 -0.57 -9.82
C PHE A 89 9.81 -1.67 -10.83
N SER A 90 10.78 -1.45 -11.69
CA SER A 90 11.37 -2.48 -12.54
C SER A 90 11.95 -3.64 -11.72
N ASN A 91 12.36 -4.72 -12.38
CA ASN A 91 13.00 -5.87 -11.74
C ASN A 91 14.31 -6.21 -12.48
N PRO A 92 15.50 -5.89 -11.93
CA PRO A 92 15.74 -5.32 -10.60
C PRO A 92 15.32 -3.85 -10.47
N ALA A 93 14.94 -3.42 -9.26
CA ALA A 93 14.60 -2.02 -8.99
C ALA A 93 15.83 -1.12 -9.14
N ASN A 94 15.65 0.09 -9.66
CA ASN A 94 16.74 1.05 -9.85
C ASN A 94 16.28 2.50 -9.63
N GLU A 95 17.23 3.44 -9.53
CA GLU A 95 16.91 4.85 -9.24
C GLU A 95 16.08 5.55 -10.33
N GLY A 96 16.13 5.05 -11.57
CA GLY A 96 15.27 5.50 -12.66
C GLY A 96 13.78 5.30 -12.39
N ASP A 97 13.41 4.26 -11.62
CA ASP A 97 12.02 3.99 -11.23
C ASP A 97 11.45 5.10 -10.31
N VAL A 98 12.32 5.88 -9.67
CA VAL A 98 11.98 6.91 -8.68
C VAL A 98 12.56 8.28 -9.04
N ALA A 99 12.99 8.50 -10.28
CA ALA A 99 13.61 9.75 -10.70
C ALA A 99 12.73 11.00 -10.42
N ALA A 100 11.41 10.85 -10.52
CA ALA A 100 10.44 11.91 -10.26
C ALA A 100 10.22 12.21 -8.77
N VAL A 101 10.65 11.32 -7.86
CA VAL A 101 10.51 11.54 -6.40
C VAL A 101 11.41 12.70 -6.00
N THR A 102 10.84 13.72 -5.37
CA THR A 102 11.58 14.87 -4.86
C THR A 102 11.06 15.21 -3.47
N ILE A 103 11.97 15.61 -2.58
CA ILE A 103 11.60 16.18 -1.29
C ILE A 103 11.23 17.64 -1.54
N THR A 104 10.08 18.08 -1.03
CA THR A 104 9.65 19.47 -1.21
C THR A 104 10.46 20.40 -0.32
N SER A 105 10.57 21.67 -0.68
CA SER A 105 11.26 22.67 0.15
C SER A 105 10.65 22.80 1.55
N ARG A 106 9.33 22.57 1.68
CA ARG A 106 8.64 22.49 2.96
C ARG A 106 9.17 21.34 3.81
N ASP A 107 9.25 20.15 3.23
CA ASP A 107 9.67 18.93 3.95
C ASP A 107 11.15 19.02 4.38
N VAL A 108 12.01 19.73 3.63
CA VAL A 108 13.42 19.95 4.01
C VAL A 108 13.54 20.56 5.41
N GLY A 109 12.68 21.52 5.75
CA GLY A 109 12.67 22.14 7.08
C GLY A 109 12.29 21.14 8.17
N GLU A 110 11.24 20.36 7.93
CA GLU A 110 10.74 19.35 8.88
C GLU A 110 11.74 18.20 9.10
N MET A 111 12.59 17.91 8.12
CA MET A 111 13.62 16.87 8.20
C MET A 111 14.79 17.20 9.11
N ARG A 112 15.08 18.49 9.37
CA ARG A 112 16.19 18.93 10.23
C ARG A 112 15.98 18.51 11.68
N ASP A 113 14.75 18.70 12.16
CA ASP A 113 14.39 18.45 13.57
C ASP A 113 13.78 17.06 13.79
N CYS A 114 13.64 16.27 12.71
CA CYS A 114 13.04 14.94 12.71
C CYS A 114 13.84 13.96 13.58
N LYS A 115 13.20 13.45 14.62
CA LYS A 115 13.75 12.45 15.55
C LYS A 115 12.68 11.45 15.98
N PRO A 116 13.07 10.31 16.57
CA PRO A 116 12.09 9.31 17.02
C PRO A 116 11.04 9.90 17.95
N GLY A 117 9.76 9.65 17.66
CA GLY A 117 8.62 10.18 18.42
C GLY A 117 8.24 11.63 18.10
N ASP A 118 9.06 12.36 17.35
CA ASP A 118 8.88 13.76 16.99
C ASP A 118 9.36 13.98 15.55
N CYS A 119 8.65 13.32 14.64
CA CYS A 119 8.83 13.48 13.20
C CYS A 119 7.49 13.32 12.49
N VAL A 120 7.18 14.28 11.64
CA VAL A 120 5.96 14.33 10.83
C VAL A 120 6.01 13.35 9.65
N VAL A 121 7.21 12.98 9.22
CA VAL A 121 7.44 11.98 8.17
C VAL A 121 7.54 10.59 8.79
N LYS A 122 6.89 9.61 8.16
CA LYS A 122 6.95 8.19 8.58
C LYS A 122 8.29 7.59 8.17
N LEU A 123 9.25 7.59 9.09
CA LEU A 123 10.59 7.03 8.90
C LEU A 123 10.99 6.10 10.06
N PRO A 124 11.88 5.12 9.81
CA PRO A 124 12.59 4.42 10.88
C PRO A 124 13.62 5.33 11.55
N ALA A 125 13.84 5.14 12.85
CA ALA A 125 14.87 5.84 13.63
C ALA A 125 16.27 5.70 13.01
N THR A 126 16.54 4.58 12.32
CA THR A 126 17.81 4.36 11.62
C THR A 126 18.00 5.34 10.45
N ASP A 127 16.95 5.64 9.70
CA ASP A 127 17.03 6.56 8.56
C ASP A 127 17.01 8.00 9.06
N MET A 128 16.29 8.33 10.14
CA MET A 128 16.38 9.64 10.81
C MET A 128 17.83 9.97 11.22
N ARG A 129 18.51 9.04 11.90
CA ARG A 129 19.92 9.21 12.28
C ARG A 129 20.82 9.39 11.07
N ARG A 130 20.69 8.52 10.06
CA ARG A 130 21.51 8.62 8.82
C ARG A 130 21.33 9.95 8.11
N ILE A 131 20.10 10.46 8.05
CA ILE A 131 19.84 11.77 7.44
C ILE A 131 20.54 12.86 8.24
N HIS A 132 20.41 12.84 9.57
CA HIS A 132 21.10 13.80 10.43
C HIS A 132 22.63 13.75 10.26
N ASP A 133 23.21 12.55 10.19
CA ASP A 133 24.66 12.35 10.11
C ASP A 133 25.25 12.63 8.72
N GLN A 134 24.48 12.41 7.64
CA GLN A 134 24.99 12.45 6.26
C GLN A 134 24.66 13.74 5.52
N MET A 135 23.68 14.53 5.98
CA MET A 135 23.28 15.76 5.29
C MET A 135 24.16 16.94 5.72
N ASN A 136 24.56 17.76 4.75
CA ASN A 136 25.15 19.05 5.07
C ASN A 136 24.05 20.07 5.42
N TRP A 137 23.70 20.14 6.70
CA TRP A 137 22.69 21.06 7.22
C TRP A 137 23.03 22.55 7.12
N SER A 138 24.28 22.89 6.78
CA SER A 138 24.72 24.27 6.56
C SER A 138 24.72 24.65 5.08
N ALA A 139 24.41 23.70 4.17
CA ALA A 139 24.31 23.96 2.75
C ALA A 139 23.11 24.87 2.42
N PRO A 140 23.15 25.57 1.26
CA PRO A 140 21.98 26.22 0.71
C PRO A 140 20.77 25.27 0.62
N ALA A 141 19.56 25.82 0.79
CA ALA A 141 18.33 25.01 0.84
C ALA A 141 18.13 24.13 -0.41
N ALA A 142 18.50 24.64 -1.60
CA ALA A 142 18.41 23.89 -2.85
C ALA A 142 19.34 22.66 -2.87
N ASP A 143 20.56 22.81 -2.35
CA ASP A 143 21.53 21.71 -2.28
C ASP A 143 21.11 20.67 -1.25
N LEU A 144 20.56 21.12 -0.12
CA LEU A 144 20.02 20.23 0.91
C LEU A 144 18.81 19.45 0.39
N GLN A 145 17.91 20.12 -0.36
CA GLN A 145 16.79 19.47 -1.04
C GLN A 145 17.26 18.41 -2.04
N ALA A 146 18.29 18.70 -2.83
CA ALA A 146 18.87 17.76 -3.77
C ALA A 146 19.48 16.53 -3.06
N GLN A 147 20.23 16.75 -1.96
CA GLN A 147 20.80 15.67 -1.15
C GLN A 147 19.72 14.77 -0.55
N LEU A 148 18.68 15.36 0.06
CA LEU A 148 17.56 14.63 0.65
C LEU A 148 16.76 13.85 -0.42
N SER A 149 16.56 14.44 -1.60
CA SER A 149 15.89 13.76 -2.72
C SER A 149 16.70 12.57 -3.23
N ALA A 150 18.02 12.73 -3.39
CA ALA A 150 18.90 11.63 -3.76
C ALA A 150 18.93 10.52 -2.69
N TYR A 151 18.95 10.90 -1.41
CA TYR A 151 18.83 9.96 -0.29
C TYR A 151 17.51 9.17 -0.37
N ALA A 152 16.38 9.85 -0.55
CA ALA A 152 15.07 9.22 -0.62
C ALA A 152 14.96 8.22 -1.77
N ARG A 153 15.41 8.59 -2.98
CA ARG A 153 15.42 7.71 -4.15
C ARG A 153 16.21 6.43 -3.91
N ARG A 154 17.45 6.56 -3.42
CA ARG A 154 18.30 5.41 -3.08
C ARG A 154 17.65 4.51 -2.03
N ARG A 155 17.07 5.10 -0.96
CA ARG A 155 16.41 4.33 0.11
C ARG A 155 15.16 3.60 -0.38
N LEU A 156 14.37 4.19 -1.27
CA LEU A 156 13.20 3.53 -1.87
C LEU A 156 13.60 2.30 -2.69
N VAL A 157 14.66 2.39 -3.50
CA VAL A 157 15.18 1.25 -4.28
C VAL A 157 15.69 0.14 -3.35
N GLN A 158 16.44 0.51 -2.31
CA GLN A 158 16.92 -0.45 -1.30
C GLN A 158 15.75 -1.13 -0.58
N TYR A 159 14.72 -0.38 -0.20
CA TYR A 159 13.54 -0.91 0.48
C TYR A 159 12.79 -1.95 -0.36
N VAL A 160 12.54 -1.65 -1.64
CA VAL A 160 11.85 -2.59 -2.53
C VAL A 160 12.69 -3.83 -2.81
N THR A 161 14.01 -3.65 -2.96
CA THR A 161 14.94 -4.77 -3.11
C THR A 161 14.92 -5.67 -1.88
N ASP A 162 15.06 -5.10 -0.68
CA ASP A 162 15.01 -5.85 0.59
C ASP A 162 13.68 -6.58 0.77
N TYR A 163 12.56 -5.93 0.44
CA TYR A 163 11.23 -6.53 0.50
C TYR A 163 11.06 -7.69 -0.47
N ARG A 164 11.57 -7.58 -1.69
CA ARG A 164 11.54 -8.69 -2.65
C ARG A 164 12.37 -9.89 -2.19
N THR A 165 13.46 -9.65 -1.44
CA THR A 165 14.33 -10.72 -0.92
C THR A 165 13.81 -11.35 0.37
N ARG A 166 13.31 -10.55 1.32
CA ARG A 166 13.00 -10.99 2.69
C ARG A 166 11.52 -10.90 3.07
N GLY A 167 10.66 -10.47 2.14
CA GLY A 167 9.23 -10.29 2.35
C GLY A 167 8.92 -9.32 3.49
N ASP A 168 7.92 -9.67 4.28
CA ASP A 168 7.38 -8.85 5.37
C ASP A 168 8.42 -8.45 6.43
N SER A 169 9.49 -9.24 6.60
CA SER A 169 10.58 -8.93 7.53
C SER A 169 11.44 -7.72 7.12
N ALA A 170 11.30 -7.24 5.88
CA ALA A 170 11.94 -6.02 5.40
C ALA A 170 11.05 -4.78 5.56
N MET A 171 9.80 -4.92 6.02
CA MET A 171 8.91 -3.77 6.15
C MET A 171 9.47 -2.72 7.12
N ALA A 172 9.27 -1.46 6.76
CA ALA A 172 9.76 -0.34 7.54
C ALA A 172 9.01 -0.28 8.88
N ILE A 173 9.77 -0.16 9.97
CA ILE A 173 9.23 0.16 11.29
C ILE A 173 9.30 1.68 11.43
N TYR A 174 8.16 2.33 11.62
CA TYR A 174 8.08 3.79 11.73
C TYR A 174 8.15 4.23 13.18
N ASP A 175 9.05 5.16 13.49
CA ASP A 175 9.28 5.69 14.84
C ASP A 175 8.68 7.10 14.99
N GLY A 176 7.39 7.23 14.70
CA GLY A 176 6.64 8.49 14.84
C GLY A 176 5.97 8.67 16.22
N PRO A 177 5.27 9.81 16.44
CA PRO A 177 4.51 10.04 17.67
C PRO A 177 3.56 8.87 17.99
N GLY A 178 3.59 8.39 19.22
CA GLY A 178 2.72 7.30 19.70
C GLY A 178 3.31 5.89 19.63
N GLY A 179 4.58 5.72 19.27
CA GLY A 179 5.44 4.56 19.60
C GLY A 179 4.94 3.17 19.18
N ARG A 180 3.91 3.09 18.34
CA ARG A 180 3.34 1.82 17.91
C ARG A 180 4.08 1.33 16.67
N PRO A 181 4.79 0.20 16.74
CA PRO A 181 5.37 -0.39 15.53
C PRO A 181 4.23 -0.64 14.53
N PRO A 182 4.45 -0.44 13.22
CA PRO A 182 3.47 -0.82 12.22
C PRO A 182 3.29 -2.34 12.31
N ARG A 183 2.25 -2.77 13.00
CA ARG A 183 1.80 -4.16 12.95
C ARG A 183 1.10 -4.34 11.63
N SER A 184 1.66 -5.23 10.82
CA SER A 184 1.10 -5.92 9.65
C SER A 184 -0.35 -5.59 9.29
N CYS A 185 -0.64 -4.36 8.86
CA CYS A 185 -1.84 -4.08 8.08
C CYS A 185 -1.53 -4.37 6.61
N PHE A 186 -1.17 -5.63 6.32
CA PHE A 186 -1.14 -6.15 4.95
C PHE A 186 -1.91 -7.47 4.90
N GLY A 187 -3.21 -7.38 5.15
CA GLY A 187 -4.12 -8.45 4.78
C GLY A 187 -4.26 -8.46 3.26
N ARG A 188 -3.62 -9.41 2.58
CA ARG A 188 -3.94 -9.96 1.23
C ARG A 188 -4.62 -8.99 0.23
N LYS A 189 -4.21 -7.72 0.23
CA LYS A 189 -4.66 -6.66 -0.67
C LYS A 189 -3.41 -6.20 -1.37
N THR A 190 -3.36 -6.51 -2.65
CA THR A 190 -2.41 -5.96 -3.64
C THR A 190 -2.46 -4.44 -3.63
N SER A 191 -1.83 -3.77 -2.67
CA SER A 191 -1.58 -2.32 -2.65
C SER A 191 -0.65 -1.95 -1.50
N PHE A 192 0.62 -1.73 -1.85
CA PHE A 192 1.67 -1.16 -1.01
C PHE A 192 1.25 0.24 -0.49
N PRO A 193 1.32 0.53 0.82
CA PRO A 193 1.17 1.90 1.30
C PRO A 193 2.54 2.56 1.38
N ILE A 194 2.95 3.28 0.33
CA ILE A 194 3.76 4.48 0.50
C ILE A 194 2.78 5.63 0.61
N SER A 195 2.14 5.77 1.77
CA SER A 195 1.36 6.96 2.11
C SER A 195 2.29 7.93 2.83
N GLY A 196 3.17 8.54 2.05
CA GLY A 196 3.74 9.84 2.38
C GLY A 196 2.88 10.88 1.66
N ARG A 197 2.40 11.88 2.39
CA ARG A 197 1.72 13.05 1.80
C ARG A 197 2.78 13.88 1.08
N PHE A 198 3.15 13.49 -0.14
CA PHE A 198 3.90 14.37 -1.03
C PHE A 198 2.90 15.36 -1.61
N SER A 199 2.75 16.50 -0.93
CA SER A 199 2.01 17.63 -1.46
C SER A 199 2.82 18.24 -2.60
N VAL A 200 2.25 18.22 -3.82
CA VAL A 200 2.65 19.11 -4.91
C VAL A 200 1.81 20.37 -4.81
#